data_AF-V4A325-F1
#
_entry.id   AF-V4A325-F1
#
_cell.length_a   1.000
_cell.length_b   1.000
_cell.length_c   1.000
_cell.angle_alpha   90.00
_cell.angle_beta   90.00
_cell.angle_gamma   90.00
#
_symmetry.space_group_name_H-M   'P 1'
#
loop_
_entity.id
_entity.type
_entity.pdbx_description
1 polymer ?
#
loop_
_entity_poly.entity_id
_entity_poly.type
_entity_poly.pdbx_seq_one_letter_code
_entity_poly.pdbx_strand_id
1 'polypeptide(L)' 'MSVAFAPPQKGKGPQPNQDTIQKMLDENNQLIQTIADYQNSGKATECLQYQQVLHRNLVYLATVADSNQNVQALLPVSIL' A
#
# COMPACT_ATOMS: atom_id res chain seq x y z
N MET A 1 9.52 -43.72 14.74
CA MET A 1 10.33 -42.48 14.72
C MET A 1 9.60 -41.49 13.84
N SER A 2 8.98 -40.47 14.42
CA SER A 2 8.12 -39.53 13.68
C SER A 2 8.96 -38.36 13.20
N VAL A 3 8.99 -38.14 11.88
CA VAL A 3 9.66 -36.98 11.28
C VAL A 3 8.84 -35.72 11.60
N ALA A 4 9.41 -34.86 12.45
CA ALA A 4 8.84 -33.54 12.72
C ALA A 4 8.94 -32.72 11.42
N PHE A 5 7.78 -32.38 10.87
CA PHE A 5 7.65 -31.49 9.73
C PHE A 5 8.01 -30.06 10.18
N ALA A 6 9.25 -29.64 9.90
CA ALA A 6 9.66 -28.26 10.11
C ALA A 6 8.93 -27.37 9.09
N PRO A 7 8.17 -26.34 9.51
CA PRO A 7 7.59 -25.40 8.56
C PRO A 7 8.72 -24.64 7.85
N PRO A 8 8.57 -24.34 6.55
CA PRO A 8 9.57 -23.58 5.81
C PRO A 8 9.69 -22.19 6.45
N GLN A 9 10.89 -21.87 6.93
CA GLN A 9 11.29 -20.51 7.24
C GLN A 9 11.15 -19.70 5.95
N LYS A 10 10.02 -18.99 5.80
CA LYS A 10 9.85 -17.99 4.75
C LYS A 10 10.99 -16.99 4.93
N GLY A 11 11.95 -17.08 4.03
CA GLY A 11 13.08 -16.18 3.96
C GLY A 11 12.56 -14.75 3.97
N LYS A 12 13.18 -13.94 4.84
CA LYS A 12 13.19 -12.49 4.76
C LYS A 12 13.62 -12.10 3.35
N GLY A 13 12.65 -11.93 2.45
CA GLY A 13 12.87 -11.13 1.24
C GLY A 13 13.31 -9.74 1.68
N PRO A 14 14.04 -8.99 0.83
CA PRO A 14 14.45 -7.63 1.15
C PRO A 14 13.21 -6.85 1.59
N GLN A 15 13.19 -6.46 2.86
CA GLN A 15 12.14 -5.62 3.40
C GLN A 15 12.09 -4.37 2.51
N PRO A 16 10.91 -3.91 2.07
CA PRO A 16 10.81 -2.69 1.30
C PRO A 16 11.55 -1.58 2.03
N ASN A 17 12.59 -1.02 1.38
CA ASN A 17 13.48 -0.05 2.00
C ASN A 17 12.64 1.11 2.54
N GLN A 18 12.92 1.51 3.78
CA GLN A 18 12.24 2.62 4.44
C GLN A 18 12.28 3.91 3.61
N ASP A 19 13.36 4.12 2.83
CA ASP A 19 13.48 5.19 1.84
C ASP A 19 12.40 5.17 0.76
N THR A 20 12.06 3.99 0.24
CA THR A 20 11.02 3.83 -0.78
C THR A 20 9.63 4.12 -0.19
N ILE A 21 9.39 3.68 1.04
CA ILE A 21 8.15 3.97 1.77
C ILE A 21 8.02 5.49 2.00
N GLN A 22 9.08 6.16 2.47
CA GLN A 22 9.07 7.61 2.67
C GLN A 22 8.83 8.38 1.37
N LYS A 23 9.50 8.00 0.27
CA LYS A 23 9.31 8.65 -1.03
C LYS A 23 7.85 8.56 -1.49
N MET A 24 7.21 7.43 -1.29
CA MET A 24 5.82 7.23 -1.65
C MET A 24 4.84 7.96 -0.71
N LEU A 25 5.19 8.15 0.57
CA LEU A 25 4.43 9.01 1.48
C LEU A 25 4.49 10.50 1.07
N ASP A 26 5.66 10.96 0.62
CA ASP A 26 5.82 12.31 0.06
C ASP A 26 5.00 12.48 -1.22
N GLU A 27 5.09 11.51 -2.13
CA GLU A 27 4.28 11.47 -3.35
C GLU A 27 2.78 11.50 -3.04
N ASN A 28 2.32 10.73 -2.05
CA ASN A 28 0.92 10.76 -1.62
C ASN A 28 0.49 12.14 -1.10
N ASN A 29 1.36 12.86 -0.37
CA ASN A 29 1.06 14.22 0.06
C ASN A 29 0.91 15.17 -1.13
N GLN A 30 1.82 15.12 -2.10
CA GLN A 30 1.74 15.94 -3.30
C GLN A 30 0.50 15.61 -4.14
N LEU A 31 0.17 14.33 -4.29
CA LEU A 31 -1.03 13.87 -4.97
C LEU A 31 -2.30 14.43 -4.31
N ILE A 32 -2.42 14.35 -2.98
CA ILE A 32 -3.58 14.87 -2.24
C ILE A 32 -3.75 16.38 -2.47
N GLN A 33 -2.66 17.15 -2.38
CA GLN A 33 -2.71 18.59 -2.64
C GLN A 33 -3.12 18.90 -4.08
N THR A 34 -2.55 18.17 -5.04
CA THR A 34 -2.84 18.34 -6.47
C THR A 34 -4.29 17.98 -6.79
N ILE A 35 -4.81 16.90 -6.21
CA ILE A 35 -6.21 16.47 -6.33
C ILE A 35 -7.14 17.55 -5.78
N ALA A 36 -6.82 18.12 -4.61
CA ALA A 36 -7.60 19.20 -4.01
C ALA A 36 -7.63 20.45 -4.90
N ASP A 37 -6.49 20.84 -5.48
CA ASP A 37 -6.42 21.97 -6.41
C ASP A 37 -7.25 21.75 -7.69
N TYR A 38 -7.18 20.53 -8.25
CA TYR A 38 -7.96 20.16 -9.43
C TYR A 38 -9.46 20.04 -9.19
N GLN A 39 -9.88 19.67 -7.98
CA GLN A 39 -11.29 19.74 -7.59
C GLN A 39 -11.78 21.19 -7.57
N ASN A 40 -10.98 22.13 -7.07
CA ASN A 40 -11.31 23.55 -7.08
C ASN A 40 -11.30 24.15 -8.50
N SER A 41 -10.41 23.67 -9.37
CA SER A 41 -10.29 24.12 -10.75
C SER A 41 -11.30 23.48 -11.73
N GLY A 42 -12.14 22.55 -11.28
CA GLY A 42 -13.11 21.85 -12.13
C GLY A 42 -12.53 20.78 -13.08
N LYS A 43 -11.28 20.34 -12.84
CA LYS A 43 -10.58 19.34 -13.65
C LYS A 43 -10.88 17.92 -13.18
N ALA A 44 -12.12 17.48 -13.38
CA ALA A 44 -12.61 16.19 -12.89
C ALA A 44 -11.82 14.99 -13.46
N THR A 45 -11.41 15.04 -14.72
CA THR A 45 -10.71 13.95 -15.40
C THR A 45 -9.30 13.75 -14.83
N GLU A 46 -8.52 14.83 -14.70
CA GLU A 46 -7.20 14.78 -14.06
C GLU A 46 -7.32 14.33 -12.59
N CYS A 47 -8.29 14.88 -11.84
CA CYS A 47 -8.56 14.47 -10.47
C CYS A 47 -8.74 12.95 -10.32
N LEU A 48 -9.55 12.32 -11.19
CA LEU A 48 -9.75 10.87 -11.18
C LEU A 48 -8.46 10.09 -11.46
N GLN A 49 -7.62 10.56 -12.39
CA GLN A 49 -6.35 9.92 -12.69
C GLN A 49 -5.42 9.95 -11.46
N TYR A 50 -5.28 11.10 -10.81
CA TYR A 50 -4.45 11.22 -9.62
C TYR A 50 -5.02 10.44 -8.43
N GLN A 51 -6.35 10.34 -8.30
CA GLN A 51 -6.98 9.48 -7.29
C GLN A 51 -6.64 8.00 -7.47
N GLN A 52 -6.60 7.49 -8.70
CA GLN A 52 -6.21 6.09 -8.95
C GLN A 52 -4.77 5.81 -8.54
N VAL A 53 -3.85 6.75 -8.83
CA VAL A 53 -2.44 6.64 -8.41
C VAL A 53 -2.34 6.65 -6.88
N LEU A 54 -3.00 7.61 -6.22
CA LEU A 54 -3.03 7.69 -4.76
C LEU A 54 -3.58 6.41 -4.13
N HIS A 55 -4.67 5.87 -4.66
CA HIS A 55 -5.26 4.62 -4.18
C HIS A 55 -4.28 3.45 -4.30
N ARG A 56 -3.59 3.32 -5.43
CA ARG A 56 -2.58 2.28 -5.64
C ARG A 56 -1.44 2.38 -4.64
N ASN A 57 -0.95 3.58 -4.37
CA ASN A 57 0.12 3.82 -3.40
C ASN A 57 -0.31 3.45 -1.98
N LEU A 58 -1.54 3.80 -1.59
CA LEU A 58 -2.10 3.45 -0.28
C LEU A 58 -2.31 1.95 -0.12
N VAL A 59 -2.85 1.27 -1.14
CA VAL A 59 -3.02 -0.20 -1.13
C VAL A 59 -1.66 -0.90 -1.06
N TYR A 60 -0.67 -0.42 -1.81
CA TYR A 60 0.68 -0.98 -1.75
C TYR A 60 1.33 -0.75 -0.38
N LEU A 61 1.20 0.45 0.21
CA LEU A 61 1.63 0.73 1.58
C LEU A 61 0.95 -0.19 2.61
N ALA A 62 -0.36 -0.42 2.49
CA ALA A 62 -1.10 -1.32 3.34
C ALA A 62 -0.64 -2.78 3.19
N THR A 63 -0.43 -3.23 1.94
CA THR A 63 0.09 -4.58 1.64
C THR A 63 1.51 -4.77 2.17
N VAL A 64 2.36 -3.74 2.09
CA VAL A 64 3.70 -3.74 2.65
C VAL A 64 3.66 -3.78 4.18
N ALA A 65 2.79 -2.97 4.80
CA ALA A 65 2.59 -2.98 6.25
C ALA A 65 2.09 -4.36 6.74
N ASP A 66 1.13 -4.94 6.02
CA ASP A 66 0.61 -6.30 6.25
C ASP A 66 1.68 -7.38 6.00
N SER A 67 2.55 -7.24 5.01
CA SER A 67 3.64 -8.21 4.77
C SER A 67 4.78 -8.09 5.79
N ASN A 68 4.98 -6.92 6.38
CA ASN A 68 6.01 -6.65 7.37
C ASN A 68 5.55 -7.01 8.79
N GLN A 69 4.24 -7.10 9.03
CA GLN A 69 3.66 -7.67 10.24
C GLN A 69 3.16 -9.08 9.92
N ASN A 70 3.72 -10.13 10.51
CA ASN A 70 3.08 -11.45 10.47
C ASN A 70 1.72 -11.40 11.21
N VAL A 71 0.67 -10.85 10.60
CA VAL A 71 -0.68 -10.70 11.17
C VAL A 71 -1.64 -11.59 10.40
N GLN A 72 -1.82 -12.79 10.93
CA GLN A 72 -2.83 -13.77 10.53
C GLN A 72 -4.30 -13.29 10.70
N ALA A 73 -4.58 -11.99 10.78
CA ALA A 73 -5.92 -11.49 11.02
C ALA A 73 -6.09 -10.06 10.49
N LEU A 74 -7.22 -9.82 9.82
CA LEU A 74 -7.76 -8.58 9.25
C LEU A 74 -7.36 -8.35 7.77
N LEU A 75 -8.21 -8.60 6.77
CA LEU A 75 -9.67 -8.50 6.73
C LEU A 75 -10.27 -9.45 5.68
N PRO A 76 -11.44 -10.05 5.94
CA PRO A 76 -12.22 -10.70 4.90
C PRO A 76 -12.76 -9.63 3.95
N VAL A 77 -12.74 -9.97 2.66
CA VAL A 77 -13.45 -9.26 1.60
C VAL A 77 -14.87 -8.95 2.06
N SER A 78 -15.32 -7.71 1.94
CA SER A 78 -16.74 -7.40 1.97
C SER A 78 -17.02 -6.51 0.78
N ILE A 79 -17.37 -7.23 -0.29
CA ILE A 79 -18.25 -6.79 -1.37
C ILE A 79 -19.44 -6.05 -0.76
N LEU A 80 -19.64 -4.80 -1.19
CA LEU A 80 -20.94 -4.28 -1.63
C LEU A 80 -20.73 -3.15 -2.63
#